data_AF-A0A1G1DZU6-F1
#
_entry.id   AF-A0A1G1DZU6-F1
#
_cell.length_a   1.000
_cell.length_b   1.000
_cell.length_c   1.000
_cell.angle_alpha   90.00
_cell.angle_beta   90.00
_cell.angle_gamma   90.00
#
_symmetry.space_group_name_H-M   'P 1'
#
loop_
_entity.id
_entity.type
_entity.pdbx_description
1 polymer ?
#
loop_
_entity_poly.entity_id
_entity_poly.type
_entity_poly.pdbx_seq_one_letter_code
_entity_poly.pdbx_strand_id
1 'polypeptide(L)'
;MSNKKGTVVYLSIMALAALFIQGCTIARWHDRMMQSAMGCMGMGGHGGQQEAATLVSPGLCQSSVYLENKDELGLTSDQIEKLKDLGVNCQKDLIAKEAAIKTAGLDYQTLLDNLAKNKVGRSPVEAKGKEIAELYAQILLIPLGYQEKAMAILTSTQKERLGDISPSEHKAGHHGH
;
A
#
# COMPACT_ATOMS: atom_id res chain seq x y z
N MET A 1 18.90 25.86 48.47
CA MET A 1 19.47 26.28 47.17
C MET A 1 19.22 25.17 46.17
N SER A 2 18.22 25.37 45.30
CA SER A 2 17.66 24.31 44.47
C SER A 2 18.61 23.89 43.35
N ASN A 3 18.69 22.58 43.12
CA ASN A 3 19.67 21.88 42.30
C ASN A 3 19.41 22.07 40.79
N LYS A 4 19.53 23.31 40.31
CA LYS A 4 19.23 23.72 38.93
C LYS A 4 20.15 23.07 37.89
N LYS A 5 21.34 22.62 38.29
CA LYS A 5 22.33 22.02 37.36
C LYS A 5 21.98 20.57 36.99
N GLY A 6 21.39 19.80 37.90
CA GLY A 6 20.98 18.41 37.62
C GLY A 6 19.80 18.32 36.66
N THR A 7 18.83 19.24 36.76
CA THR A 7 17.62 19.24 35.93
C THR A 7 17.91 19.56 34.46
N VAL A 8 18.86 20.46 34.18
CA VAL A 8 19.22 20.85 32.80
C VAL A 8 19.96 19.73 32.07
N VAL A 9 20.81 18.98 32.77
CA VAL A 9 21.52 17.80 32.20
C VAL A 9 20.55 16.64 31.94
N TYR A 10 19.56 16.43 32.81
CA TYR A 10 18.57 15.37 32.60
C TYR A 10 17.63 15.66 31.41
N LEU A 11 17.22 16.92 31.23
CA LEU A 11 16.35 17.31 30.12
C LEU A 11 17.06 17.25 28.75
N SER A 12 18.37 17.50 28.71
CA SER A 12 19.17 17.41 27.48
C SER A 12 19.44 15.96 27.04
N ILE A 13 19.64 15.04 27.99
CA ILE A 13 19.77 13.59 27.68
C ILE A 13 18.43 13.01 27.18
N MET A 14 17.31 13.43 27.77
CA MET A 14 15.98 12.97 27.33
C MET A 14 15.59 13.51 25.93
N ALA A 15 16.00 14.74 25.60
CA ALA A 15 15.77 15.30 24.26
C ALA A 15 16.57 14.55 23.17
N LEU A 16 17.79 14.09 23.48
CA LEU A 16 18.58 13.26 22.56
C LEU A 16 18.00 11.84 22.41
N ALA A 17 17.46 11.25 23.48
CA ALA A 17 16.78 9.95 23.42
C ALA A 17 15.47 9.99 22.61
N ALA A 18 14.71 11.09 22.69
CA ALA A 18 13.48 11.28 21.91
C ALA A 18 13.75 11.40 20.39
N LEU A 19 14.86 12.03 20.00
CA LEU A 19 15.29 12.10 18.59
C LEU A 19 15.78 10.75 18.05
N PHE A 20 16.33 9.89 18.92
CA PHE A 20 16.73 8.53 18.54
C PHE A 20 15.52 7.62 18.27
N ILE A 21 14.42 7.80 19.02
CA ILE A 21 13.16 7.07 18.80
C ILE A 21 12.47 7.54 17.51
N GLN A 22 12.51 8.84 17.19
CA GLN A 22 11.95 9.38 15.94
C GLN A 22 12.81 9.06 14.70
N GLY A 23 14.13 8.98 14.83
CA GLY A 23 15.01 8.53 13.74
C GLY A 23 14.82 7.05 13.39
N CYS A 24 14.60 6.21 14.41
CA CYS A 24 14.32 4.78 14.23
C CYS A 24 12.97 4.50 13.55
N THR A 25 11.98 5.37 13.63
CA THR A 25 10.69 5.14 12.94
C THR A 25 10.75 5.48 11.46
N ILE A 26 11.47 6.55 11.07
CA ILE A 26 11.66 6.93 9.67
C ILE A 26 12.58 5.93 8.97
N ALA A 27 13.68 5.50 9.62
CA ALA A 27 14.57 4.48 9.08
C ALA A 27 13.87 3.12 8.94
N ARG A 28 13.01 2.75 9.89
CA ARG A 28 12.24 1.49 9.82
C ARG A 28 11.06 1.55 8.85
N TRP A 29 10.51 2.73 8.59
CA TRP A 29 9.59 2.99 7.48
C TRP A 29 10.31 2.96 6.13
N HIS A 30 11.50 3.54 6.05
CA HIS A 30 12.36 3.49 4.86
C HIS A 30 12.78 2.06 4.55
N ASP A 31 13.25 1.26 5.52
CA ASP A 31 13.58 -0.16 5.32
C ASP A 31 12.36 -0.99 4.90
N ARG A 32 11.18 -0.73 5.47
CA ARG A 32 9.94 -1.43 5.08
C ARG A 32 9.44 -1.00 3.70
N MET A 33 9.53 0.29 3.37
CA MET A 33 9.26 0.82 2.02
C MET A 33 10.25 0.25 0.99
N MET A 34 11.53 0.17 1.34
CA MET A 34 12.60 -0.30 0.47
C MET A 34 12.57 -1.83 0.32
N GLN A 35 12.14 -2.60 1.33
CA GLN A 35 11.88 -4.05 1.17
C GLN A 35 10.70 -4.33 0.23
N SER A 36 9.62 -3.55 0.29
CA SER A 36 8.53 -3.64 -0.70
C SER A 36 8.95 -3.13 -2.10
N ALA A 37 9.88 -2.17 -2.19
CA ALA A 37 10.37 -1.63 -3.46
C ALA A 37 11.51 -2.46 -4.11
N MET A 38 12.35 -3.13 -3.31
CA MET A 38 13.52 -3.92 -3.72
C MET A 38 13.35 -5.43 -3.47
N GLY A 39 12.15 -5.98 -3.65
CA GLY A 39 11.86 -7.42 -3.55
C GLY A 39 12.61 -8.33 -4.54
N CYS A 40 13.76 -7.92 -5.09
CA CYS A 40 14.57 -8.70 -6.02
C CYS A 40 16.08 -8.74 -5.72
N MET A 41 16.63 -8.06 -4.69
CA MET A 41 18.08 -8.15 -4.41
C MET A 41 18.36 -8.28 -2.90
N GLY A 42 18.38 -9.52 -2.39
CA GLY A 42 18.80 -9.82 -1.02
C GLY A 42 18.90 -11.32 -0.78
N MET A 43 20.10 -11.88 -0.99
CA MET A 43 20.42 -13.28 -0.73
C MET A 43 20.48 -13.58 0.78
N GLY A 44 19.84 -14.68 1.19
CA GLY A 44 20.22 -15.45 2.38
C GLY A 44 19.13 -15.60 3.45
N GLY A 45 18.49 -16.78 3.50
CA GLY A 45 17.72 -17.20 4.67
C GLY A 45 16.55 -18.12 4.34
N HIS A 46 16.65 -19.38 4.76
CA HIS A 46 15.70 -20.47 4.56
C HIS A 46 14.24 -20.15 4.95
N GLY A 47 13.30 -20.66 4.15
CA GLY A 47 12.14 -21.40 4.66
C GLY A 47 10.93 -20.58 5.08
N GLY A 48 10.14 -20.15 4.10
CA GLY A 48 8.76 -19.69 4.32
C GLY A 48 8.34 -18.76 3.21
N GLN A 49 7.38 -19.18 2.38
CA GLN A 49 6.64 -18.28 1.49
C GLN A 49 5.85 -17.29 2.35
N GLN A 50 6.51 -16.28 2.89
CA GLN A 50 5.85 -15.00 3.10
C GLN A 50 5.86 -14.36 1.72
N GLU A 51 4.72 -14.44 1.02
CA GLU A 51 4.41 -13.49 -0.03
C GLU A 51 4.74 -12.12 0.55
N ALA A 52 5.83 -11.53 0.06
CA ALA A 52 6.12 -10.13 0.33
C ALA A 52 4.81 -9.42 -0.04
N ALA A 53 4.17 -8.77 0.93
CA ALA A 53 2.90 -8.09 0.71
C ALA A 53 3.18 -7.00 -0.33
N THR A 54 3.01 -7.34 -1.60
CA THR A 54 3.11 -6.41 -2.71
C THR A 54 1.94 -5.46 -2.55
N LEU A 55 2.20 -4.17 -2.70
CA LEU A 55 1.14 -3.15 -2.70
C LEU A 55 0.09 -3.44 -3.78
N VAL A 56 0.47 -4.24 -4.77
CA VAL A 56 -0.34 -4.76 -5.85
C VAL A 56 -0.54 -6.25 -5.60
N SER A 57 -1.63 -6.60 -4.91
CA SER A 57 -2.12 -7.99 -4.86
C SER A 57 -3.25 -8.16 -5.89
N PRO A 58 -3.25 -9.24 -6.70
CA PRO A 58 -4.27 -9.49 -7.70
C PRO A 58 -5.71 -9.48 -7.16
N GLY A 59 -5.91 -9.80 -5.87
CA GLY A 59 -7.21 -9.83 -5.20
C GLY A 59 -7.81 -8.46 -4.84
N LEU A 60 -7.06 -7.36 -5.02
CA LEU A 60 -7.55 -6.01 -4.73
C LEU A 60 -8.59 -5.54 -5.77
N CYS A 61 -8.42 -5.94 -7.02
CA CYS A 61 -9.35 -5.60 -8.10
C CYS A 61 -10.54 -6.57 -8.08
N GLN A 62 -11.53 -6.29 -7.23
CA GLN A 62 -12.74 -7.08 -6.91
C GLN A 62 -13.65 -7.46 -8.11
N SER A 63 -13.20 -7.27 -9.35
CA SER A 63 -13.85 -7.78 -10.57
C SER A 63 -14.16 -9.28 -10.51
N SER A 64 -13.36 -10.06 -9.78
CA SER A 64 -13.52 -11.51 -9.65
C SER A 64 -14.83 -11.89 -8.97
N VAL A 65 -15.28 -11.16 -7.94
CA VAL A 65 -16.53 -11.47 -7.22
C VAL A 65 -17.75 -11.44 -8.15
N TYR A 66 -17.80 -10.47 -9.07
CA TYR A 66 -18.91 -10.38 -10.03
C TYR A 66 -18.83 -11.47 -11.10
N LEU A 67 -17.61 -11.79 -11.56
CA LEU A 67 -17.37 -12.76 -12.63
C LEU A 67 -17.54 -14.22 -12.14
N GLU A 68 -17.20 -14.50 -10.89
CA GLU A 68 -17.42 -15.79 -10.22
C GLU A 68 -18.92 -16.09 -10.07
N ASN A 69 -19.72 -15.06 -9.79
CA ASN A 69 -21.17 -15.18 -9.59
C ASN A 69 -21.98 -14.80 -10.84
N LYS A 70 -21.36 -14.81 -12.03
CA LYS A 70 -21.97 -14.28 -13.27
C LYS A 70 -23.32 -14.91 -13.63
N ASP A 71 -23.49 -16.21 -13.37
CA ASP A 71 -24.69 -16.96 -13.73
C ASP A 71 -25.82 -16.68 -12.73
N GLU A 72 -25.49 -16.62 -11.43
CA GLU A 72 -26.44 -16.29 -10.36
C GLU A 72 -26.91 -14.82 -10.44
N LEU A 73 -26.00 -13.92 -10.77
CA LEU A 73 -26.30 -12.53 -11.05
C LEU A 73 -27.06 -12.36 -12.37
N GLY A 74 -27.03 -13.34 -13.28
CA GLY A 74 -27.62 -13.22 -14.62
C GLY A 74 -26.97 -12.09 -15.42
N LEU A 75 -25.63 -12.02 -15.41
CA LEU A 75 -24.88 -11.03 -16.18
C LEU A 75 -25.02 -11.28 -17.68
N THR A 76 -25.19 -10.22 -18.46
CA THR A 76 -25.14 -10.31 -19.92
C THR A 76 -23.70 -10.50 -20.41
N SER A 77 -23.53 -10.96 -21.66
CA SER A 77 -22.23 -11.04 -22.34
C SER A 77 -21.47 -9.71 -22.27
N ASP A 78 -22.17 -8.61 -22.53
CA ASP A 78 -21.60 -7.26 -22.57
C ASP A 78 -21.16 -6.80 -21.18
N GLN A 79 -21.91 -7.17 -20.13
CA GLN A 79 -21.52 -6.88 -18.75
C GLN A 79 -20.28 -7.68 -18.34
N ILE A 80 -20.22 -8.96 -18.72
CA ILE A 80 -19.08 -9.84 -18.45
C ILE A 80 -17.80 -9.29 -19.11
N GLU A 81 -17.88 -8.87 -20.37
CA GLU A 81 -16.74 -8.28 -21.08
C GLU A 81 -16.25 -7.00 -20.40
N LYS A 82 -17.16 -6.07 -20.09
CA LYS A 82 -16.82 -4.83 -19.38
C LYS A 82 -16.19 -5.07 -18.00
N LEU A 83 -16.67 -6.06 -17.25
CA LEU A 83 -16.12 -6.41 -15.94
C LEU A 83 -14.71 -7.02 -16.05
N LYS A 84 -14.45 -7.84 -17.07
CA LYS A 84 -13.10 -8.35 -17.37
C LYS A 84 -12.13 -7.22 -17.70
N ASP A 85 -12.56 -6.30 -18.57
CA ASP A 85 -11.76 -5.14 -18.95
C ASP A 85 -11.46 -4.25 -17.75
N LEU A 86 -12.43 -4.01 -16.86
CA LEU A 86 -12.20 -3.29 -15.61
C LEU A 86 -11.16 -3.99 -14.72
N GLY A 87 -11.22 -5.32 -14.59
CA GLY A 87 -10.22 -6.08 -13.83
C GLY A 87 -8.80 -5.89 -14.36
N VAL A 88 -8.63 -6.03 -15.68
CA VAL A 88 -7.33 -5.84 -16.35
C VAL A 88 -6.84 -4.40 -16.22
N ASN A 89 -7.71 -3.40 -16.41
CA ASN A 89 -7.34 -2.00 -16.31
C ASN A 89 -6.99 -1.60 -14.87
N CYS A 90 -7.70 -2.12 -13.87
CA CYS A 90 -7.35 -1.95 -12.46
C CYS A 90 -5.94 -2.47 -12.16
N GLN A 91 -5.59 -3.67 -12.65
CA GLN A 91 -4.25 -4.22 -12.49
C GLN A 91 -3.18 -3.38 -13.20
N LYS A 92 -3.45 -2.90 -14.42
CA LYS A 92 -2.53 -2.00 -15.14
C LYS A 92 -2.27 -0.71 -14.36
N ASP A 93 -3.32 -0.09 -13.82
CA ASP A 93 -3.20 1.14 -13.03
C ASP A 93 -2.43 0.92 -11.73
N LEU A 94 -2.67 -0.20 -11.04
CA LEU A 94 -1.91 -0.60 -9.85
C LEU A 94 -0.42 -0.78 -10.18
N ILE A 95 -0.09 -1.52 -11.23
CA ILE A 95 1.31 -1.74 -11.68
C ILE A 95 1.97 -0.42 -12.03
N ALA A 96 1.29 0.45 -12.78
CA ALA A 96 1.81 1.75 -13.16
C ALA A 96 2.09 2.62 -11.93
N LYS A 97 1.20 2.61 -10.93
CA LYS A 97 1.38 3.37 -9.70
C LYS A 97 2.51 2.80 -8.83
N GLU A 98 2.64 1.47 -8.75
CA GLU A 98 3.76 0.82 -8.06
C GLU A 98 5.10 1.18 -8.71
N ALA A 99 5.18 1.19 -10.04
CA ALA A 99 6.37 1.60 -10.78
C ALA A 99 6.73 3.07 -10.48
N ALA A 100 5.74 3.96 -10.39
CA ALA A 100 5.95 5.35 -10.00
C ALA A 100 6.50 5.48 -8.57
N ILE A 101 5.97 4.71 -7.61
CA ILE A 101 6.49 4.66 -6.23
C ILE A 101 7.94 4.20 -6.21
N LYS A 102 8.27 3.12 -6.93
CA LYS A 102 9.64 2.59 -7.01
C LYS A 102 10.61 3.64 -7.59
N THR A 103 10.20 4.31 -8.66
CA THR A 103 11.00 5.37 -9.31
C THR A 103 11.25 6.53 -8.34
N ALA A 104 10.20 7.03 -7.69
CA ALA A 104 10.32 8.10 -6.70
C ALA A 104 11.20 7.70 -5.50
N GLY A 105 11.17 6.42 -5.10
CA GLY A 105 12.06 5.86 -4.08
C GLY A 105 13.55 5.89 -4.46
N LEU A 106 13.88 5.57 -5.72
CA LEU A 106 15.26 5.67 -6.23
C LEU A 106 15.73 7.13 -6.29
N ASP A 107 14.86 8.05 -6.71
CA ASP A 107 15.15 9.49 -6.69
C ASP A 107 15.39 9.99 -5.26
N TYR A 108 14.56 9.55 -4.31
CA TYR A 108 14.70 9.89 -2.90
C TYR A 108 16.04 9.40 -2.33
N GLN A 109 16.44 8.17 -2.66
CA GLN A 109 17.75 7.64 -2.25
C GLN A 109 18.90 8.47 -2.83
N THR A 110 18.81 8.85 -4.10
CA THR A 110 19.80 9.73 -4.75
C THR A 110 19.88 11.09 -4.05
N LEU A 111 18.75 11.65 -3.62
CA LEU A 111 18.71 12.90 -2.86
C LEU A 111 19.34 12.75 -1.47
N LEU A 112 19.12 11.63 -0.77
CA LEU A 112 19.77 11.34 0.51
C LEU A 112 21.29 11.23 0.38
N ASP A 113 21.76 10.51 -0.64
CA ASP A 113 23.20 10.36 -0.91
C ASP A 113 23.86 11.71 -1.21
N ASN A 114 23.16 12.59 -1.94
CA ASN A 114 23.63 13.93 -2.22
C ASN A 114 23.56 14.85 -0.98
N LEU A 115 22.56 14.69 -0.12
CA LEU A 115 22.46 15.41 1.15
C LEU A 115 23.63 15.06 2.07
N ALA A 116 23.96 13.76 2.19
CA ALA A 116 25.10 13.29 2.97
C ALA A 116 26.45 13.85 2.45
N LYS A 117 26.53 14.15 1.16
CA LYS A 117 27.69 14.79 0.51
C LYS A 117 27.62 16.33 0.51
N ASN A 118 26.65 16.93 1.21
CA ASN A 118 26.38 18.37 1.23
C ASN A 118 26.16 19.01 -0.17
N LYS A 119 25.70 18.22 -1.15
CA LYS A 119 25.45 18.69 -2.53
C LYS A 119 24.05 19.24 -2.73
N VAL A 120 23.10 18.84 -1.89
CA VAL A 120 21.72 19.34 -1.89
C VAL A 120 21.31 19.68 -0.46
N GLY A 121 20.37 20.62 -0.32
CA GLY A 121 19.74 20.92 0.96
C GLY A 121 18.68 19.89 1.35
N ARG A 122 18.11 20.06 2.56
CA ARG A 122 17.06 19.18 3.10
C ARG A 122 15.71 19.29 2.36
N SER A 123 15.38 20.45 1.83
CA SER A 123 14.05 20.72 1.25
C SER A 123 13.66 19.78 0.07
N PRO A 124 14.53 19.49 -0.91
CA PRO A 124 14.24 18.52 -1.98
C PRO A 124 13.94 17.10 -1.45
N VAL A 125 14.65 16.66 -0.40
CA VAL A 125 14.42 15.36 0.24
C VAL A 125 13.02 15.32 0.83
N GLU A 126 12.64 16.34 1.60
CA GLU A 126 11.29 16.40 2.19
C GLU A 126 10.18 16.46 1.15
N ALA A 127 10.37 17.23 0.07
CA ALA A 127 9.41 17.31 -1.01
C ALA A 127 9.20 15.94 -1.67
N LYS A 128 10.28 15.22 -1.99
CA LYS A 128 10.19 13.88 -2.58
C LYS A 128 9.58 12.86 -1.61
N GLY A 129 9.86 12.96 -0.31
CA GLY A 129 9.22 12.13 0.70
C GLY A 129 7.70 12.33 0.77
N LYS A 130 7.21 13.56 0.64
CA LYS A 130 5.78 13.87 0.56
C LYS A 130 5.14 13.31 -0.71
N GLU A 131 5.81 13.46 -1.85
CA GLU A 131 5.36 12.89 -3.13
C GLU A 131 5.20 11.36 -3.05
N ILE A 132 6.16 10.65 -2.44
CA ILE A 132 6.04 9.21 -2.20
C ILE A 132 4.80 8.90 -1.35
N ALA A 133 4.58 9.62 -0.25
CA ALA A 133 3.42 9.41 0.61
C ALA A 133 2.09 9.63 -0.14
N GLU A 134 2.02 10.63 -1.02
CA GLU A 134 0.86 10.87 -1.88
C GLU A 134 0.64 9.73 -2.88
N LEU A 135 1.71 9.18 -3.48
CA LEU A 135 1.59 8.04 -4.38
C LEU A 135 1.07 6.79 -3.65
N TYR A 136 1.50 6.56 -2.41
CA TYR A 136 0.96 5.50 -1.55
C TYR A 136 -0.52 5.72 -1.21
N ALA A 137 -0.94 6.95 -0.95
CA ALA A 137 -2.36 7.24 -0.76
C ALA A 137 -3.15 6.94 -2.03
N GLN A 138 -2.63 7.34 -3.19
CA GLN A 138 -3.29 7.14 -4.49
C GLN A 138 -3.41 5.66 -4.86
N ILE A 139 -2.39 4.82 -4.62
CA ILE A 139 -2.47 3.39 -4.99
C ILE A 139 -3.58 2.65 -4.23
N LEU A 140 -3.83 3.03 -2.97
CA LEU A 140 -4.90 2.46 -2.15
C LEU A 140 -6.30 2.82 -2.65
N LEU A 141 -6.45 3.93 -3.38
CA LEU A 141 -7.73 4.39 -3.92
C LEU A 141 -8.09 3.77 -5.27
N ILE A 142 -7.11 3.19 -5.99
CA ILE A 142 -7.35 2.59 -7.31
C ILE A 142 -8.42 1.49 -7.23
N PRO A 143 -8.32 0.47 -6.34
CA PRO A 143 -9.31 -0.59 -6.26
C PRO A 143 -10.73 -0.09 -5.97
N LEU A 144 -10.86 0.90 -5.08
CA LEU A 144 -12.14 1.51 -4.71
C LEU A 144 -12.82 2.14 -5.94
N GLY A 145 -12.09 2.95 -6.70
CA GLY A 145 -12.63 3.57 -7.92
C GLY A 145 -13.04 2.56 -8.98
N TYR A 146 -12.36 1.42 -9.08
CA TYR A 146 -12.74 0.33 -9.97
C TYR A 146 -13.95 -0.47 -9.46
N GLN A 147 -14.08 -0.65 -8.15
CA GLN A 147 -15.26 -1.26 -7.53
C GLN A 147 -16.52 -0.41 -7.78
N GLU A 148 -16.43 0.91 -7.65
CA GLU A 148 -17.53 1.83 -7.97
C GLU A 148 -17.96 1.70 -9.45
N LYS A 149 -17.00 1.64 -10.38
CA LYS A 149 -17.27 1.43 -11.81
C LYS A 149 -17.90 0.06 -12.07
N ALA A 150 -17.43 -0.99 -11.40
CA ALA A 150 -18.01 -2.34 -11.53
C ALA A 150 -19.47 -2.36 -11.05
N MET A 151 -19.76 -1.73 -9.90
CA MET A 151 -21.12 -1.56 -9.41
C MET A 151 -22.01 -0.76 -10.38
N ALA A 152 -21.46 0.22 -11.09
CA ALA A 152 -22.22 0.99 -12.08
C ALA A 152 -22.65 0.17 -13.32
N ILE A 153 -21.98 -0.96 -13.62
CA ILE A 153 -22.35 -1.86 -14.72
C ILE A 153 -23.59 -2.69 -14.39
N LEU A 154 -23.82 -2.99 -13.11
CA LEU A 154 -24.92 -3.83 -12.64
C LEU A 154 -26.24 -3.07 -12.62
N THR A 155 -27.33 -3.75 -12.94
CA THR A 155 -28.70 -3.25 -12.73
C THR A 155 -29.05 -3.24 -11.23
N SER A 156 -30.11 -2.55 -10.85
CA SER A 156 -30.61 -2.56 -9.46
C SER A 156 -30.90 -3.97 -8.96
N THR A 157 -31.59 -4.78 -9.77
CA THR A 157 -31.89 -6.19 -9.44
C THR A 157 -30.63 -7.04 -9.29
N GLN A 158 -29.61 -6.81 -10.11
CA GLN A 158 -28.33 -7.53 -9.98
C GLN A 158 -27.58 -7.15 -8.71
N LYS A 159 -27.65 -5.87 -8.29
CA LYS A 159 -27.05 -5.41 -7.03
C LYS A 159 -27.73 -6.02 -5.81
N GLU A 160 -29.05 -6.15 -5.84
CA GLU A 160 -29.82 -6.81 -4.79
C GLU A 160 -29.38 -8.27 -4.63
N ARG A 161 -29.36 -9.03 -5.74
CA ARG A 161 -28.85 -10.42 -5.75
C ARG A 161 -27.42 -10.53 -5.26
N LEU A 162 -26.55 -9.58 -5.64
CA LEU A 162 -25.18 -9.56 -5.15
C LEU A 162 -25.12 -9.39 -3.63
N GLY A 163 -26.02 -8.60 -3.04
CA GLY A 163 -26.15 -8.46 -1.59
C GLY A 163 -26.57 -9.76 -0.90
N ASP A 164 -27.39 -10.58 -1.56
CA ASP A 164 -27.80 -11.90 -1.05
C ASP A 164 -26.70 -12.96 -1.21
N ILE A 165 -25.86 -12.84 -2.24
CA ILE A 165 -24.75 -13.76 -2.54
C ILE A 165 -23.51 -13.43 -1.69
N SER A 166 -23.24 -12.15 -1.46
CA SER A 166 -22.18 -11.66 -0.58
C SER A 166 -22.49 -12.11 0.84
N PRO A 167 -21.82 -13.15 1.38
CA PRO A 167 -22.00 -13.49 2.77
C PRO A 167 -21.44 -12.31 3.55
N SER A 168 -22.27 -11.64 4.35
CA SER A 168 -21.80 -10.82 5.45
C SER A 168 -20.65 -11.57 6.15
N GLU A 169 -19.48 -10.95 6.21
CA GLU A 169 -18.35 -11.21 7.11
C GLU A 169 -18.22 -12.62 7.70
N HIS A 170 -17.09 -13.29 7.40
CA HIS A 170 -16.47 -14.30 8.27
C HIS A 170 -17.43 -15.30 8.97
N LYS A 171 -17.70 -16.44 8.33
CA LYS A 171 -17.79 -17.69 9.10
C LYS A 171 -16.38 -18.08 9.56
N ALA A 172 -15.89 -17.40 10.60
CA ALA A 172 -14.89 -17.98 11.47
C ALA A 172 -15.54 -19.18 12.18
N GLY A 173 -15.18 -20.40 11.76
CA GLY A 173 -15.47 -21.64 12.48
C GLY A 173 -15.95 -22.77 11.58
N HIS A 174 -15.07 -23.72 11.26
CA HIS A 174 -15.13 -25.10 11.78
C HIS A 174 -13.95 -25.91 11.21
N HIS A 175 -12.79 -25.89 11.88
CA HIS A 175 -11.85 -27.00 11.76
C HIS A 175 -12.36 -28.12 12.66
N GLY A 176 -13.04 -29.08 12.04
CA GLY A 176 -13.39 -30.36 12.63
C GLY A 176 -13.09 -31.45 11.62
N HIS A 177 -11.90 -32.03 11.73
CA HIS A 177 -11.58 -33.40 11.35
C HIS A 177 -10.42 -33.88 12.22
#